data_AF-A0A453KH63-F1
#
_entry.id   AF-A0A453KH63-F1
#
_cell.length_a   1.000
_cell.length_b   1.000
_cell.length_c   1.000
_cell.angle_alpha   90.00
_cell.angle_beta   90.00
_cell.angle_gamma   90.00
#
_symmetry.space_group_name_H-M   'P 1'
#
loop_
_entity.id
_entity.type
_entity.pdbx_description
1 polymer ?
#
loop_
_entity_poly.entity_id
_entity_poly.type
_entity_poly.pdbx_seq_one_letter_code
_entity_poly.pdbx_strand_id
1 'polypeptide(L)'
;QVSIKSDDDQVVEGKGIGRKVIDKMLQTYSSELAGKDFAYDGEKCLFTVGPLPQNNFEFTVIMEETSARAVGGSPGHESPGPGDKKRVKRSHLPKQFVVGISYAARIPLRSVALALQGSDSDHAQDALRVLDIVLRQQQAKRGCLLVRQSFFSDDSRNLVDLTGGVSGCRGLHSSFRTTMNGLSLNMDVSTTMIVTPGPVVNFLLTNQNVRDVRDIDWPKAKRMLKNLRVKATHNNMEFKIIGLSDQPCSRQTFPMKVRSGSSEGQTVDITVEEYFKSKQVFLEKPYLPCLDVGKPKRPNYLPIELGNMISLQRYTKALSSQQRTTLVEKSRQKPQDRMRVVTDAVKSNRYDDDPIFSSCGIKIDSQLTRVEGRVLSAPMLVVGNSQDCVPFKGRWNYNNKKLFEPVRIERWAIVNFSARCDMSRISRELINCGRTKGIIIEGPYSLVDEDNQARRCAPIVRVERMFEKVKANLPGPPEFLLCVLPERKNCDIYGPWKKKNLHEMGIVTQCIVPSAKMNDQYFTNVLLKINAK
;
A
#
# COMPACT_ATOMS: atom_id res chain seq x y z
N GLN A 1 2.90 30.94 0.76
CA GLN A 1 3.21 30.01 -0.35
C GLN A 1 4.71 29.85 -0.42
N VAL A 2 5.17 28.66 -0.81
CA VAL A 2 6.59 28.30 -0.93
C VAL A 2 6.89 27.93 -2.38
N SER A 3 8.01 28.43 -2.89
CA SER A 3 8.62 27.98 -4.13
C SER A 3 10.04 27.46 -3.85
N ILE A 4 10.43 26.36 -4.50
CA ILE A 4 11.79 25.81 -4.39
C ILE A 4 12.30 25.54 -5.80
N LYS A 5 13.39 26.22 -6.16
CA LYS A 5 14.07 26.11 -7.46
C LYS A 5 15.48 25.61 -7.25
N SER A 6 15.96 24.70 -8.10
CA SER A 6 17.38 24.32 -8.15
C SER A 6 18.19 25.28 -9.02
N ASP A 7 19.52 25.20 -8.97
CA ASP A 7 20.46 26.00 -9.79
C ASP A 7 20.16 26.02 -11.31
N ASP A 8 19.56 24.96 -11.87
CA ASP A 8 19.15 24.89 -13.29
C ASP A 8 17.75 25.50 -13.55
N ASP A 9 17.22 26.31 -12.62
CA ASP A 9 15.85 26.90 -12.58
C ASP A 9 14.69 25.87 -12.71
N GLN A 10 14.98 24.59 -12.51
CA GLN A 10 13.97 23.53 -12.47
C GLN A 10 13.23 23.52 -11.12
N VAL A 11 11.90 23.40 -11.20
CA VAL A 11 11.04 23.20 -10.03
C VAL A 11 11.34 21.84 -9.41
N VAL A 12 11.63 21.83 -8.12
CA VAL A 12 11.96 20.58 -7.42
C VAL A 12 10.69 19.78 -7.15
N GLU A 13 10.42 18.79 -7.98
CA GLU A 13 9.28 17.87 -7.79
C GLU A 13 9.65 16.73 -6.83
N GLY A 14 9.24 16.85 -5.55
CA GLY A 14 9.37 15.77 -4.58
C GLY A 14 9.17 16.18 -3.13
N LYS A 15 8.13 15.66 -2.47
CA LYS A 15 7.76 16.01 -1.08
C LYS A 15 8.85 15.79 -0.04
N GLY A 16 9.78 14.86 -0.29
CA GLY A 16 10.85 14.50 0.64
C GLY A 16 12.02 15.49 0.61
N ILE A 17 12.46 15.90 -0.58
CA ILE A 17 13.58 16.84 -0.70
C ILE A 17 13.16 18.26 -0.30
N GLY A 18 11.93 18.66 -0.64
CA GLY A 18 11.39 19.97 -0.24
C GLY A 18 11.39 20.16 1.27
N ARG A 19 11.01 19.13 2.05
CA ARG A 19 11.06 19.19 3.53
C ARG A 19 12.48 19.38 4.05
N LYS A 20 13.46 18.63 3.52
CA LYS A 20 14.86 18.76 3.93
C LYS A 20 15.43 20.16 3.62
N VAL A 21 15.09 20.71 2.46
CA VAL A 21 15.50 22.07 2.07
C VAL A 21 14.90 23.10 3.02
N ILE A 22 13.61 22.99 3.34
CA ILE A 22 12.94 23.89 4.30
C ILE A 22 13.50 23.74 5.72
N ASP A 23 13.77 22.51 6.18
CA ASP A 23 14.39 22.29 7.50
C ASP A 23 15.80 22.90 7.56
N LYS A 24 16.58 22.83 6.48
CA LYS A 24 17.91 23.45 6.39
C LYS A 24 17.82 24.97 6.35
N MET A 25 16.88 25.52 5.56
CA MET A 25 16.58 26.96 5.52
C MET A 25 16.27 27.48 6.93
N LEU A 26 15.40 26.78 7.65
CA LEU A 26 15.02 27.06 9.02
C LEU A 26 16.22 27.11 9.97
N GLN A 27 17.12 26.13 9.88
CA GLN A 27 18.33 26.07 10.71
C GLN A 27 19.28 27.22 10.43
N THR A 28 19.37 27.67 9.18
CA THR A 28 20.30 28.72 8.76
C THR A 28 19.74 30.13 8.98
N TYR A 29 18.44 30.34 8.76
CA TYR A 29 17.80 31.66 8.69
C TYR A 29 16.72 31.88 9.77
N SER A 30 16.77 31.13 10.88
CA SER A 30 15.77 31.21 11.96
C SER A 30 15.58 32.64 12.53
N SER A 31 16.66 33.39 12.67
CA SER A 31 16.65 34.77 13.18
C SER A 31 15.87 35.73 12.27
N GLU A 32 16.04 35.62 10.95
CA GLU A 32 15.30 36.41 9.95
C GLU A 32 13.81 36.09 9.93
N LEU A 33 13.47 34.88 10.37
CA LEU A 33 12.09 34.39 10.52
C LEU A 33 11.54 34.58 11.95
N ALA A 34 12.18 35.44 12.75
CA ALA A 34 11.82 35.75 14.14
C ALA A 34 11.68 34.53 15.05
N GLY A 35 12.47 33.48 14.81
CA GLY A 35 12.46 32.24 15.61
C GLY A 35 11.15 31.45 15.51
N LYS A 36 10.34 31.67 14.47
CA LYS A 36 9.03 31.02 14.31
C LYS A 36 9.16 29.55 13.89
N ASP A 37 8.30 28.71 14.46
CA ASP A 37 8.07 27.35 13.99
C ASP A 37 7.15 27.30 12.77
N PHE A 38 7.36 26.28 11.93
CA PHE A 38 6.61 26.08 10.69
C PHE A 38 6.00 24.69 10.54
N ALA A 39 4.81 24.65 9.94
CA ALA A 39 4.21 23.46 9.40
C ALA A 39 4.22 23.53 7.87
N TYR A 40 4.90 22.58 7.22
CA TYR A 40 5.04 22.54 5.76
C TYR A 40 4.34 21.31 5.17
N ASP A 41 3.47 21.52 4.19
CA ASP A 41 2.73 20.46 3.52
C ASP A 41 3.62 19.56 2.63
N GLY A 42 4.85 19.99 2.36
CA GLY A 42 5.81 19.31 1.50
C GLY A 42 5.72 19.69 0.03
N GLU A 43 4.88 20.66 -0.32
CA GLU A 43 4.65 21.11 -1.68
C GLU A 43 4.77 22.64 -1.78
N LYS A 44 3.72 23.37 -1.38
CA LYS A 44 3.61 24.82 -1.64
C LYS A 44 3.08 25.61 -0.45
N CYS A 45 2.59 24.96 0.60
CA CYS A 45 1.96 25.64 1.73
C CYS A 45 2.78 25.45 3.00
N LEU A 46 3.21 26.58 3.55
CA LEU A 46 3.91 26.68 4.83
C LEU A 46 3.10 27.61 5.73
N PHE A 47 2.90 27.19 6.97
CA PHE A 47 2.06 27.85 7.96
C PHE A 47 2.86 28.20 9.21
N THR A 48 2.56 29.35 9.79
CA THR A 48 3.09 29.86 11.07
C THR A 48 1.96 30.21 12.02
N VAL A 49 2.28 30.24 13.31
CA VAL A 49 1.42 30.92 14.29
C VAL A 49 1.79 32.40 14.35
N GLY A 50 0.89 33.23 13.82
CA GLY A 50 1.11 34.67 13.66
C GLY A 50 1.90 35.04 12.40
N PRO A 51 1.99 36.34 12.08
CA PRO A 51 2.70 36.81 10.89
C PRO A 51 4.21 36.66 11.01
N LEU A 52 4.89 36.52 9.86
CA LEU A 52 6.34 36.68 9.74
C LEU A 52 6.71 38.17 9.67
N PRO A 53 7.99 38.53 9.91
CA PRO A 53 8.44 39.94 9.85
C PRO A 53 8.18 40.64 8.52
N GLN A 54 8.16 39.89 7.42
CA GLN A 54 7.92 40.39 6.06
C GLN A 54 6.93 39.51 5.32
N ASN A 55 6.35 40.04 4.25
CA ASN A 55 5.43 39.28 3.39
C ASN A 55 6.16 38.41 2.37
N ASN A 56 7.38 38.76 1.97
CA ASN A 56 8.14 38.01 0.97
C ASN A 56 9.57 37.78 1.45
N PHE A 57 10.07 36.57 1.23
CA PHE A 57 11.45 36.20 1.51
C PHE A 57 12.01 35.41 0.34
N GLU A 58 13.32 35.53 0.14
CA GLU A 58 14.08 34.68 -0.76
C GLU A 58 15.36 34.24 -0.05
N PHE A 59 15.54 32.92 0.06
CA PHE A 59 16.68 32.32 0.74
C PHE A 59 17.47 31.44 -0.22
N THR A 60 18.79 31.49 -0.11
CA THR A 60 19.69 30.58 -0.82
C THR A 60 20.12 29.46 0.13
N VAL A 61 19.62 28.24 -0.11
CA VAL A 61 19.89 27.08 0.73
C VAL A 61 20.90 26.18 0.05
N ILE A 62 22.05 26.03 0.68
CA ILE A 62 23.11 25.15 0.21
C ILE A 62 22.95 23.79 0.90
N MET A 63 22.62 22.78 0.12
CA MET A 63 22.51 21.39 0.57
C MET A 63 23.83 20.68 0.28
N GLU A 64 24.62 20.45 1.31
CA GLU A 64 25.67 19.44 1.24
C GLU A 64 25.00 18.07 1.12
N GLU A 65 25.47 17.24 0.19
CA GLU A 65 24.96 15.87 0.02
C GLU A 65 25.46 15.02 1.21
N THR A 66 24.80 15.19 2.36
CA THR A 66 25.03 14.43 3.59
C THR A 66 24.05 13.27 3.61
N SER A 67 24.54 12.08 3.24
CA SER A 67 23.90 10.83 3.67
C SER A 67 24.08 10.70 5.20
N ALA A 68 22.99 10.34 5.88
CA ALA A 68 22.88 10.48 7.33
C ALA A 68 23.82 9.55 8.13
N ARG A 69 24.44 10.15 9.15
CA ARG A 69 24.97 9.62 10.42
C ARG A 69 26.02 8.50 10.35
N ALA A 70 27.29 8.89 10.46
CA ALA A 70 28.31 8.09 11.13
C ALA A 70 28.31 8.46 12.62
N VAL A 71 28.10 7.47 13.51
CA VAL A 71 28.34 7.59 14.95
C VAL A 71 29.56 6.76 15.28
N GLY A 72 30.55 7.38 15.92
CA GLY A 72 31.55 6.71 16.75
C GLY A 72 32.97 6.61 16.16
N GLY A 73 33.86 7.48 16.64
CA GLY A 73 35.32 7.34 16.50
C GLY A 73 36.07 8.49 17.18
N SER A 74 36.58 8.25 18.39
CA SER A 74 37.35 9.19 19.22
C SER A 74 38.69 9.62 18.58
N PRO A 75 39.28 10.75 19.01
CA PRO A 75 40.35 11.43 18.27
C PRO A 75 41.74 10.88 18.60
N GLY A 76 42.46 10.42 17.57
CA GLY A 76 43.91 10.21 17.60
C GLY A 76 44.62 11.44 17.06
N HIS A 77 45.50 12.01 17.88
CA HIS A 77 46.38 13.15 17.59
C HIS A 77 47.34 12.85 16.43
N GLU A 78 47.43 13.75 15.43
CA GLU A 78 48.67 14.06 14.70
C GLU A 78 48.49 15.36 13.89
N SER A 79 49.43 16.29 14.07
CA SER A 79 49.42 17.63 13.44
C SER A 79 49.86 17.59 11.96
N PRO A 80 49.28 18.40 11.05
CA PRO A 80 49.65 18.39 9.64
C PRO A 80 50.80 19.37 9.34
N GLY A 81 51.82 18.89 8.60
CA GLY A 81 52.89 19.70 8.03
C GLY A 81 52.45 20.54 6.81
N PRO A 82 53.22 21.58 6.42
CA PRO A 82 52.78 22.60 5.48
C PRO A 82 53.05 22.17 4.02
N GLY A 83 52.02 21.73 3.30
CA GLY A 83 52.16 21.38 1.89
C GLY A 83 50.89 21.07 1.09
N ASP A 84 49.76 20.79 1.73
CA ASP A 84 48.55 20.34 1.03
C ASP A 84 47.53 21.46 0.77
N LYS A 85 47.84 22.33 -0.20
CA LYS A 85 46.85 23.25 -0.81
C LYS A 85 46.61 22.87 -2.27
N LYS A 86 45.84 21.80 -2.50
CA LYS A 86 44.96 21.58 -3.69
C LYS A 86 44.20 20.25 -3.57
N ARG A 87 43.29 20.18 -2.60
CA ARG A 87 42.37 19.04 -2.41
C ARG A 87 41.27 18.99 -3.48
N VAL A 88 41.15 17.81 -4.10
CA VAL A 88 39.92 17.06 -4.45
C VAL A 88 38.71 17.89 -4.90
N LYS A 89 38.46 17.93 -6.23
CA LYS A 89 37.23 18.51 -6.80
C LYS A 89 36.57 17.56 -7.80
N ARG A 90 35.26 17.33 -7.57
CA ARG A 90 34.21 16.59 -8.31
C ARG A 90 34.03 15.13 -7.85
N SER A 91 32.95 14.73 -7.17
CA SER A 91 31.54 15.21 -7.22
C SER A 91 30.82 15.25 -5.86
N HIS A 92 31.25 16.13 -4.95
CA HIS A 92 30.46 16.57 -3.79
C HIS A 92 30.06 18.03 -3.97
N LEU A 93 29.57 18.41 -5.15
CA LEU A 93 29.14 19.79 -5.36
C LEU A 93 27.87 19.98 -4.52
N PRO A 94 27.88 20.91 -3.53
CA PRO A 94 26.67 21.21 -2.80
C PRO A 94 25.63 21.70 -3.80
N LYS A 95 24.42 21.17 -3.70
CA LYS A 95 23.31 21.63 -4.54
C LYS A 95 22.74 22.89 -3.91
N GLN A 96 22.69 23.96 -4.67
CA GLN A 96 22.07 25.19 -4.22
C GLN A 96 20.60 25.20 -4.66
N PHE A 97 19.77 25.68 -3.74
CA PHE A 97 18.34 25.83 -3.92
C PHE A 97 17.94 27.25 -3.55
N VAL A 98 17.09 27.86 -4.37
CA VAL A 98 16.45 29.14 -4.05
C VAL A 98 15.06 28.85 -3.50
N VAL A 99 14.80 29.31 -2.28
CA VAL A 99 13.53 29.14 -1.58
C VAL A 99 12.83 30.49 -1.49
N GLY A 100 11.72 30.64 -2.18
CA GLY A 100 10.84 31.81 -2.05
C GLY A 100 9.71 31.53 -1.07
N ILE A 101 9.44 32.46 -0.16
CA ILE A 101 8.26 32.44 0.72
C ILE A 101 7.47 33.72 0.47
N SER A 102 6.19 33.60 0.14
CA SER A 102 5.27 34.74 -0.03
C SER A 102 4.02 34.61 0.83
N TYR A 103 3.57 35.69 1.44
CA TYR A 103 2.32 35.73 2.18
C TYR A 103 1.16 35.48 1.23
N ALA A 104 0.22 34.63 1.64
CA ALA A 104 -0.92 34.27 0.81
C ALA A 104 -2.24 34.63 1.48
N ALA A 105 -2.48 34.10 2.68
CA ALA A 105 -3.72 34.34 3.41
C ALA A 105 -3.55 34.07 4.90
N ARG A 106 -4.45 34.65 5.70
CA ARG A 106 -4.63 34.34 7.12
C ARG A 106 -5.78 33.35 7.28
N ILE A 107 -5.54 32.25 7.97
CA ILE A 107 -6.57 31.25 8.29
C ILE A 107 -6.99 31.43 9.76
N PRO A 108 -8.21 31.91 10.05
CA PRO A 108 -8.62 32.18 11.42
C PRO A 108 -9.01 30.89 12.14
N LEU A 109 -8.27 30.46 13.18
CA LEU A 109 -8.67 29.30 14.01
C LEU A 109 -10.03 29.49 14.70
N ARG A 110 -10.51 30.73 14.85
CA ARG A 110 -11.87 31.03 15.34
C ARG A 110 -12.96 30.37 14.49
N SER A 111 -12.70 30.08 13.21
CA SER A 111 -13.62 29.34 12.34
C SER A 111 -13.96 27.95 12.89
N VAL A 112 -13.01 27.30 13.57
CA VAL A 112 -13.24 26.01 14.24
C VAL A 112 -14.21 26.19 15.40
N ALA A 113 -14.03 27.21 16.23
CA ALA A 113 -14.93 27.49 17.35
C ALA A 113 -16.35 27.82 16.88
N LEU A 114 -16.50 28.58 15.78
CA LEU A 114 -17.80 28.88 15.18
C LEU A 114 -18.47 27.62 14.60
N ALA A 115 -17.71 26.76 13.94
CA ALA A 115 -18.22 25.49 13.42
C ALA A 115 -18.70 24.56 14.55
N LEU A 116 -18.02 24.57 15.71
CA LEU A 116 -18.46 23.82 16.89
C LEU A 116 -19.78 24.35 17.48
N GLN A 117 -20.14 25.60 17.21
CA GLN A 117 -21.42 26.20 17.60
C GLN A 117 -22.53 25.98 16.56
N GLY A 118 -22.26 25.21 15.49
CA GLY A 118 -23.23 24.93 14.43
C GLY A 118 -23.34 26.01 13.36
N SER A 119 -22.39 26.96 13.30
CA SER A 119 -22.31 27.92 12.20
C SER A 119 -21.56 27.32 11.01
N ASP A 120 -22.15 27.36 9.81
CA ASP A 120 -21.43 27.01 8.58
C ASP A 120 -20.38 28.07 8.28
N SER A 121 -19.11 27.67 8.33
CA SER A 121 -17.98 28.52 7.96
C SER A 121 -17.07 27.74 7.02
N ASP A 122 -16.97 28.20 5.78
CA ASP A 122 -16.07 27.63 4.76
C ASP A 122 -14.62 27.55 5.26
N HIS A 123 -14.22 28.46 6.14
CA HIS A 123 -12.88 28.54 6.72
C HIS A 123 -12.57 27.50 7.81
N ALA A 124 -13.55 26.71 8.27
CA ALA A 124 -13.32 25.69 9.29
C ALA A 124 -12.52 24.51 8.72
N GLN A 125 -12.82 24.10 7.48
CA GLN A 125 -12.09 23.02 6.80
C GLN A 125 -10.63 23.42 6.52
N ASP A 126 -10.38 24.68 6.17
CA ASP A 126 -9.02 25.19 6.02
C ASP A 126 -8.24 25.15 7.33
N ALA A 127 -8.85 25.56 8.43
CA ALA A 127 -8.22 25.47 9.75
C ALA A 127 -7.91 24.02 10.14
N LEU A 128 -8.86 23.08 9.97
CA LEU A 128 -8.62 21.65 10.24
C LEU A 128 -7.49 21.08 9.37
N ARG A 129 -7.45 21.47 8.08
CA ARG A 129 -6.38 21.06 7.16
C ARG A 129 -5.01 21.57 7.61
N VAL A 130 -4.92 22.79 8.14
CA VAL A 130 -3.67 23.31 8.73
C VAL A 130 -3.24 22.45 9.93
N LEU A 131 -4.15 22.15 10.85
CA LEU A 131 -3.84 21.31 12.01
C LEU A 131 -3.38 19.89 11.61
N ASP A 132 -4.01 19.32 10.58
CA ASP A 132 -3.56 18.05 10.00
C ASP A 132 -2.17 18.13 9.37
N ILE A 133 -1.81 19.27 8.76
CA ILE A 133 -0.47 19.50 8.23
C ILE A 133 0.56 19.59 9.36
N VAL A 134 0.21 20.17 10.52
CA VAL A 134 1.06 20.15 11.73
C VAL A 134 1.34 18.72 12.18
N LEU A 135 0.30 17.88 12.33
CA LEU A 135 0.46 16.46 12.67
C LEU A 135 1.42 15.78 11.70
N ARG A 136 1.24 16.01 10.39
CA ARG A 136 2.06 15.41 9.34
C ARG A 136 3.50 15.91 9.36
N GLN A 137 3.73 17.19 9.63
CA GLN A 137 5.08 17.74 9.73
C GLN A 137 5.83 17.11 10.90
N GLN A 138 5.18 16.94 12.05
CA GLN A 138 5.77 16.27 13.21
C GLN A 138 6.22 14.84 12.88
N GLN A 139 5.37 14.08 12.17
CA GLN A 139 5.70 12.70 11.77
C GLN A 139 6.77 12.65 10.67
N ALA A 140 6.83 13.64 9.78
CA ALA A 140 7.92 13.78 8.81
C ALA A 140 9.28 13.99 9.49
N LYS A 141 9.34 14.85 10.53
CA LYS A 141 10.56 15.08 11.32
C LYS A 141 11.06 13.80 12.01
N ARG A 142 10.15 12.85 12.31
CA ARG A 142 10.48 11.52 12.87
C ARG A 142 10.92 10.50 11.82
N GLY A 143 11.01 10.87 10.55
CA GLY A 143 11.39 9.95 9.47
C GLY A 143 10.31 8.94 9.09
N CYS A 144 9.05 9.18 9.46
CA CYS A 144 7.95 8.29 9.09
C CYS A 144 7.62 8.41 7.60
N LEU A 145 7.18 7.30 7.01
CA LEU A 145 6.54 7.30 5.70
C LEU A 145 5.13 7.90 5.84
N LEU A 146 4.85 8.94 5.07
CA LEU A 146 3.53 9.58 5.04
C LEU A 146 2.71 9.12 3.85
N VAL A 147 1.48 8.63 4.10
CA VAL A 147 0.51 8.25 3.08
C VAL A 147 -0.83 8.88 3.43
N ARG A 148 -1.19 9.98 2.74
CA ARG A 148 -2.37 10.79 3.06
C ARG A 148 -2.30 11.24 4.53
N GLN A 149 -3.32 10.94 5.33
CA GLN A 149 -3.41 11.24 6.76
C GLN A 149 -2.81 10.13 7.65
N SER A 150 -2.22 9.09 7.04
CA SER A 150 -1.55 8.02 7.78
C SER A 150 -0.04 8.16 7.74
N PHE A 151 0.62 7.69 8.79
CA PHE A 151 2.06 7.65 8.93
C PHE A 151 2.53 6.28 9.42
N PHE A 152 3.73 5.89 9.01
CA PHE A 152 4.30 4.56 9.22
C PHE A 152 5.76 4.69 9.63
N SER A 153 6.11 4.16 10.80
CA SER A 153 7.47 4.21 11.34
C SER A 153 8.31 3.03 10.87
N ASP A 154 9.62 3.24 10.80
CA ASP A 154 10.59 2.21 10.48
C ASP A 154 10.93 1.36 11.72
N ASP A 155 9.92 0.65 12.23
CA ASP A 155 10.05 -0.27 13.36
C ASP A 155 9.76 -1.69 12.90
N SER A 156 10.71 -2.60 13.09
CA SER A 156 10.56 -4.00 12.70
C SER A 156 9.36 -4.68 13.37
N ARG A 157 8.94 -4.21 14.56
CA ARG A 157 7.74 -4.70 15.27
C ARG A 157 6.44 -4.36 14.55
N ASN A 158 6.46 -3.33 13.69
CA ASN A 158 5.33 -2.92 12.87
C ASN A 158 5.29 -3.64 11.52
N LEU A 159 6.29 -4.45 11.19
CA LEU A 159 6.37 -5.17 9.93
C LEU A 159 5.74 -6.55 10.01
N VAL A 160 5.03 -6.89 8.95
CA VAL A 160 4.30 -8.13 8.80
C VAL A 160 4.65 -8.71 7.44
N ASP A 161 5.36 -9.85 7.41
CA ASP A 161 5.68 -10.50 6.14
C ASP A 161 4.41 -11.01 5.42
N LEU A 162 4.22 -10.59 4.18
CA LEU A 162 3.12 -11.03 3.31
C LEU A 162 3.56 -12.02 2.25
N THR A 163 4.84 -12.41 2.26
CA THR A 163 5.55 -13.19 1.24
C THR A 163 5.74 -12.42 -0.08
N GLY A 164 6.57 -12.98 -0.97
CA GLY A 164 6.83 -12.36 -2.28
C GLY A 164 7.69 -11.09 -2.23
N GLY A 165 8.46 -10.88 -1.15
CA GLY A 165 9.28 -9.67 -0.95
C GLY A 165 8.46 -8.43 -0.60
N VAL A 166 7.24 -8.62 -0.09
CA VAL A 166 6.32 -7.55 0.31
C VAL A 166 6.00 -7.70 1.79
N SER A 167 6.09 -6.60 2.52
CA SER A 167 5.70 -6.53 3.93
C SER A 167 4.54 -5.55 4.12
N GLY A 168 3.59 -5.91 4.98
CA GLY A 168 2.64 -4.96 5.56
C GLY A 168 3.34 -4.17 6.67
N CYS A 169 3.30 -2.85 6.57
CA CYS A 169 3.80 -1.94 7.59
C CYS A 169 2.60 -1.33 8.32
N ARG A 170 2.48 -1.64 9.61
CA ARG A 170 1.48 -1.06 10.50
C ARG A 170 1.87 0.38 10.85
N GLY A 171 0.89 1.23 10.93
CA GLY A 171 1.03 2.64 11.26
C GLY A 171 -0.29 3.18 11.76
N LEU A 172 -0.44 4.49 11.69
CA LEU A 172 -1.55 5.18 12.31
C LEU A 172 -2.12 6.20 11.34
N HIS A 173 -3.44 6.29 11.28
CA HIS A 173 -4.17 7.43 10.74
C HIS A 173 -4.36 8.46 11.86
N SER A 174 -4.20 9.74 11.55
CA SER A 174 -4.48 10.84 12.47
C SER A 174 -5.09 12.02 11.72
N SER A 175 -6.21 12.54 12.19
CA SER A 175 -6.84 13.75 11.62
C SER A 175 -7.71 14.46 12.64
N PHE A 176 -7.73 15.79 12.63
CA PHE A 176 -8.66 16.58 13.42
C PHE A 176 -10.06 16.61 12.81
N ARG A 177 -11.07 16.55 13.68
CA ARG A 177 -12.49 16.60 13.33
C ARG A 177 -13.25 17.48 14.32
N THR A 178 -14.22 18.23 13.83
CA THR A 178 -15.23 18.86 14.68
C THR A 178 -16.29 17.83 15.06
N THR A 179 -16.66 17.77 16.33
CA THR A 179 -17.72 16.93 16.87
C THR A 179 -18.62 17.76 17.78
N MET A 180 -19.77 17.22 18.19
CA MET A 180 -20.62 17.87 19.18
C MET A 180 -19.90 18.11 20.52
N ASN A 181 -18.87 17.32 20.83
CA ASN A 181 -18.07 17.46 22.05
C ASN A 181 -16.83 18.34 21.86
N GLY A 182 -16.73 19.07 20.74
CA GLY A 182 -15.60 19.93 20.44
C GLY A 182 -14.67 19.38 19.36
N LEU A 183 -13.46 19.94 19.30
CA LEU A 183 -12.40 19.50 18.40
C LEU A 183 -11.81 18.17 18.90
N SER A 184 -11.78 17.15 18.04
CA SER A 184 -11.31 15.82 18.38
C SER A 184 -10.20 15.37 17.43
N LEU A 185 -9.14 14.77 17.99
CA LEU A 185 -8.15 14.04 17.22
C LEU A 185 -8.68 12.62 16.96
N ASN A 186 -9.08 12.35 15.71
CA ASN A 186 -9.44 11.00 15.30
C ASN A 186 -8.17 10.22 14.91
N MET A 187 -7.87 9.18 15.67
CA MET A 187 -6.70 8.33 15.48
C MET A 187 -7.07 6.86 15.37
N ASP A 188 -6.46 6.15 14.43
CA ASP A 188 -6.76 4.75 14.19
C ASP A 188 -5.57 3.97 13.62
N VAL A 189 -5.55 2.64 13.79
CA VAL A 189 -4.53 1.77 13.19
C VAL A 189 -4.73 1.67 11.68
N SER A 190 -3.64 1.78 10.94
CA SER A 190 -3.60 1.67 9.49
C SER A 190 -2.50 0.68 9.07
N THR A 191 -2.62 0.09 7.88
CA THR A 191 -1.58 -0.77 7.31
C THR A 191 -1.33 -0.38 5.85
N THR A 192 -0.07 -0.09 5.49
CA THR A 192 0.35 0.13 4.10
C THR A 192 1.32 -0.95 3.66
N MET A 193 1.38 -1.21 2.35
CA MET A 193 2.32 -2.18 1.78
C MET A 193 3.65 -1.50 1.49
N ILE A 194 4.74 -2.17 1.88
CA ILE A 194 6.11 -1.76 1.57
C ILE A 194 6.88 -2.92 0.93
N VAL A 195 7.90 -2.58 0.17
CA VAL A 195 8.93 -3.55 -0.25
C VAL A 195 9.69 -3.98 1.01
N THR A 196 9.92 -5.28 1.17
CA THR A 196 10.70 -5.79 2.30
C THR A 196 12.13 -5.24 2.22
N PRO A 197 12.62 -4.53 3.25
CA PRO A 197 13.99 -4.03 3.26
C PRO A 197 15.01 -5.17 3.37
N GLY A 198 16.23 -4.94 2.87
CA GLY A 198 17.31 -5.94 2.87
C GLY A 198 17.89 -6.23 1.48
N PRO A 199 18.73 -7.28 1.33
CA PRO A 199 19.46 -7.52 0.09
C PRO A 199 18.55 -7.68 -1.13
N VAL A 200 18.90 -7.04 -2.25
CA VAL A 200 18.12 -7.11 -3.50
C VAL A 200 18.00 -8.55 -3.99
N VAL A 201 19.06 -9.36 -3.83
CA VAL A 201 19.06 -10.79 -4.17
C VAL A 201 17.93 -11.51 -3.42
N ASN A 202 17.83 -11.33 -2.10
CA ASN A 202 16.82 -11.99 -1.28
C ASN A 202 15.39 -11.56 -1.67
N PHE A 203 15.22 -10.27 -1.99
CA PHE A 203 13.95 -9.77 -2.52
C PHE A 203 13.57 -10.48 -3.83
N LEU A 204 14.50 -10.64 -4.77
CA LEU A 204 14.24 -11.30 -6.05
C LEU A 204 13.90 -12.78 -5.88
N LEU A 205 14.66 -13.51 -5.07
CA LEU A 205 14.40 -14.93 -4.76
C LEU A 205 12.99 -15.10 -4.18
N THR A 206 12.65 -14.29 -3.19
CA THR A 206 11.33 -14.33 -2.52
C THR A 206 10.20 -13.92 -3.46
N ASN A 207 10.41 -12.87 -4.25
CA ASN A 207 9.39 -12.34 -5.17
C ASN A 207 9.05 -13.31 -6.30
N GLN A 208 10.06 -14.05 -6.79
CA GLN A 208 9.88 -15.03 -7.85
C GLN A 208 9.61 -16.44 -7.33
N ASN A 209 9.68 -16.65 -6.02
CA ASN A 209 9.52 -17.94 -5.36
C ASN A 209 10.53 -19.00 -5.88
N VAL A 210 11.79 -18.59 -6.01
CA VAL A 210 12.92 -19.43 -6.43
C VAL A 210 13.95 -19.52 -5.30
N ARG A 211 14.71 -20.62 -5.25
CA ARG A 211 15.70 -20.86 -4.19
C ARG A 211 17.11 -20.45 -4.59
N ASP A 212 17.44 -20.57 -5.87
CA ASP A 212 18.76 -20.25 -6.41
C ASP A 212 18.70 -19.01 -7.31
N VAL A 213 19.79 -18.25 -7.32
CA VAL A 213 19.92 -17.04 -8.14
C VAL A 213 19.94 -17.37 -9.64
N ARG A 214 20.38 -18.59 -10.00
CA ARG A 214 20.39 -19.11 -11.37
C ARG A 214 19.00 -19.27 -11.96
N ASP A 215 18.00 -19.47 -11.11
CA ASP A 215 16.60 -19.68 -11.51
C ASP A 215 15.82 -18.36 -11.66
N ILE A 216 16.47 -17.21 -11.45
CA ILE A 216 15.81 -15.90 -11.56
C ILE A 216 15.46 -15.61 -13.02
N ASP A 217 14.17 -15.34 -13.28
CA ASP A 217 13.72 -14.74 -14.52
C ASP A 217 14.10 -13.25 -14.52
N TRP A 218 15.20 -12.94 -15.23
CA TRP A 218 15.75 -11.59 -15.33
C TRP A 218 14.82 -10.58 -16.03
N PRO A 219 14.11 -10.92 -17.13
CA PRO A 219 13.06 -10.06 -17.67
C PRO A 219 11.96 -9.68 -16.66
N LYS A 220 11.55 -10.62 -15.80
CA LYS A 220 10.61 -10.36 -14.70
C LYS A 220 11.26 -9.51 -13.59
N ALA A 221 12.51 -9.78 -13.24
CA ALA A 221 13.28 -9.00 -12.28
C ALA A 221 13.42 -7.54 -12.70
N LYS A 222 13.79 -7.28 -13.97
CA LYS A 222 13.93 -5.92 -14.55
C LYS A 222 12.64 -5.11 -14.38
N ARG A 223 11.47 -5.71 -14.70
CA ARG A 223 10.15 -5.09 -14.49
C ARG A 223 9.80 -4.91 -13.01
N MET A 224 10.27 -5.81 -12.15
CA MET A 224 10.00 -5.73 -10.72
C MET A 224 10.76 -4.59 -10.05
N LEU A 225 12.05 -4.47 -10.36
CA LEU A 225 13.01 -3.55 -9.76
C LEU A 225 12.90 -2.11 -10.27
N LYS A 226 12.38 -1.90 -11.48
CA LYS A 226 12.28 -0.57 -12.08
C LYS A 226 11.58 0.41 -11.14
N ASN A 227 12.18 1.59 -10.97
CA ASN A 227 11.77 2.68 -10.07
C ASN A 227 11.89 2.39 -8.57
N LEU A 228 12.31 1.19 -8.16
CA LEU A 228 12.65 0.96 -6.75
C LEU A 228 13.96 1.67 -6.39
N ARG A 229 14.11 1.96 -5.10
CA ARG A 229 15.29 2.58 -4.52
C ARG A 229 16.09 1.56 -3.74
N VAL A 230 17.41 1.65 -3.86
CA VAL A 230 18.38 0.79 -3.16
C VAL A 230 19.45 1.62 -2.51
N LYS A 231 20.05 1.08 -1.45
CA LYS A 231 21.24 1.60 -0.78
C LYS A 231 22.40 0.68 -1.07
N ALA A 232 23.50 1.24 -1.57
CA ALA A 232 24.73 0.50 -1.83
C ALA A 232 25.47 0.23 -0.51
N THR A 233 25.95 -1.00 -0.31
CA THR A 233 26.65 -1.41 0.92
C THR A 233 27.99 -0.70 1.09
N HIS A 234 28.78 -0.59 0.01
CA HIS A 234 30.17 -0.12 0.06
C HIS A 234 30.34 1.38 0.38
N ASN A 235 29.33 2.22 0.12
CA ASN A 235 29.42 3.67 0.33
C ASN A 235 28.15 4.30 0.91
N ASN A 236 27.16 3.49 1.29
CA ASN A 236 25.88 3.92 1.84
C ASN A 236 25.06 4.88 0.95
N MET A 237 25.39 5.01 -0.34
CA MET A 237 24.65 5.87 -1.26
C MET A 237 23.32 5.24 -1.67
N GLU A 238 22.28 6.08 -1.72
CA GLU A 238 20.96 5.67 -2.19
C GLU A 238 20.76 6.00 -3.67
N PHE A 239 20.23 5.04 -4.41
CA PHE A 239 20.01 5.16 -5.83
C PHE A 239 18.60 4.73 -6.22
N LYS A 240 18.04 5.37 -7.25
CA LYS A 240 16.85 4.86 -7.93
C LYS A 240 17.28 3.93 -9.06
N ILE A 241 16.71 2.74 -9.11
CA ILE A 241 16.94 1.74 -10.15
C ILE A 241 16.19 2.16 -11.40
N ILE A 242 16.91 2.27 -12.51
CA ILE A 242 16.36 2.56 -13.84
C ILE A 242 16.26 1.29 -14.69
N GLY A 243 17.11 0.30 -14.45
CA GLY A 243 17.19 -0.92 -15.25
C GLY A 243 18.13 -1.97 -14.66
N LEU A 244 18.48 -2.92 -15.53
CA LEU A 244 19.48 -3.95 -15.30
C LEU A 244 20.39 -3.96 -16.53
N SER A 245 21.68 -4.11 -16.30
CA SER A 245 22.68 -4.22 -17.36
C SER A 245 22.42 -5.43 -18.25
N ASP A 246 22.76 -5.31 -19.52
CA ASP A 246 22.60 -6.39 -20.50
C ASP A 246 23.70 -7.46 -20.35
N GLN A 247 24.85 -7.10 -19.76
CA GLN A 247 25.99 -7.98 -19.49
C GLN A 247 26.21 -8.20 -17.98
N PRO A 248 26.80 -9.32 -17.56
CA PRO A 248 27.17 -9.57 -16.16
C PRO A 248 28.30 -8.65 -15.70
N CYS A 249 28.51 -8.51 -14.37
CA CYS A 249 29.54 -7.63 -13.80
C CYS A 249 30.96 -7.91 -14.34
N SER A 250 31.27 -9.17 -14.66
CA SER A 250 32.55 -9.60 -15.24
C SER A 250 32.80 -9.15 -16.68
N ARG A 251 31.75 -8.72 -17.40
CA ARG A 251 31.83 -8.29 -18.80
C ARG A 251 31.28 -6.89 -19.04
N GLN A 252 30.47 -6.38 -18.13
CA GLN A 252 29.92 -5.03 -18.21
C GLN A 252 31.05 -4.03 -17.99
N THR A 253 31.36 -3.24 -19.02
CA THR A 253 32.39 -2.20 -18.96
C THR A 253 31.79 -0.81 -18.79
N PHE A 254 32.61 0.12 -18.32
CA PHE A 254 32.31 1.54 -18.35
C PHE A 254 33.61 2.37 -18.46
N PRO A 255 33.55 3.58 -19.04
CA PRO A 255 34.72 4.43 -19.21
C PRO A 255 35.16 5.04 -17.87
N MET A 256 36.38 4.72 -17.44
CA MET A 256 37.03 5.26 -16.24
C MET A 256 38.21 6.14 -16.62
N LYS A 257 38.26 7.36 -16.09
CA LYS A 257 39.43 8.24 -16.24
C LYS A 257 40.53 7.80 -15.28
N VAL A 258 41.65 7.36 -15.83
CA VAL A 258 42.86 7.01 -15.08
C VAL A 258 43.75 8.25 -15.04
N ARG A 259 44.26 8.60 -13.86
CA ARG A 259 45.30 9.63 -13.75
C ARG A 259 46.64 8.96 -14.06
N SER A 260 47.11 9.13 -15.29
CA SER A 260 48.55 9.05 -15.55
C SER A 260 49.18 10.37 -15.13
N GLY A 261 50.46 10.39 -14.77
CA GLY A 261 51.17 11.60 -14.30
C GLY A 261 51.29 12.74 -15.32
N SER A 262 50.71 12.59 -16.52
CA SER A 262 50.64 13.59 -17.58
C SER A 262 49.27 14.31 -17.62
N SER A 263 49.29 15.55 -18.13
CA SER A 263 48.21 16.55 -18.07
C SER A 263 46.87 16.15 -18.71
N GLU A 264 46.82 15.04 -19.46
CA GLU A 264 45.62 14.53 -20.10
C GLU A 264 45.23 13.17 -19.51
N GLY A 265 44.12 13.14 -18.77
CA GLY A 265 43.62 11.90 -18.16
C GLY A 265 43.15 10.90 -19.22
N GLN A 266 43.90 9.82 -19.40
CA GLN A 266 43.53 8.70 -20.26
C GLN A 266 42.21 8.08 -19.76
N THR A 267 41.27 7.85 -20.67
CA THR A 267 40.03 7.12 -20.35
C THR A 267 40.21 5.67 -20.78
N VAL A 268 40.07 4.74 -19.84
CA VAL A 268 40.18 3.30 -20.07
C VAL A 268 38.83 2.66 -19.77
N ASP A 269 38.37 1.76 -20.63
CA ASP A 269 37.22 0.92 -20.33
C ASP A 269 37.64 -0.19 -19.39
N ILE A 270 37.01 -0.25 -18.22
CA ILE A 270 37.25 -1.25 -17.18
C ILE A 270 35.95 -2.00 -16.91
N THR A 271 36.03 -3.29 -16.59
CA THR A 271 34.84 -4.04 -16.17
C THR A 271 34.37 -3.60 -14.79
N VAL A 272 33.08 -3.80 -14.49
CA VAL A 272 32.54 -3.52 -13.15
C VAL A 272 33.25 -4.36 -12.09
N GLU A 273 33.49 -5.64 -12.36
CA GLU A 273 34.24 -6.52 -11.46
C GLU A 273 35.65 -6.00 -11.15
N GLU A 274 36.45 -5.66 -12.18
CA GLU A 274 37.81 -5.13 -11.98
C GLU A 274 37.80 -3.80 -11.24
N TYR A 275 36.83 -2.92 -11.51
CA TYR A 275 36.68 -1.66 -10.79
C TYR A 275 36.46 -1.91 -9.29
N PHE A 276 35.50 -2.75 -8.92
CA PHE A 276 35.24 -3.03 -7.51
C PHE A 276 36.42 -3.75 -6.84
N LYS A 277 37.10 -4.66 -7.56
CA LYS A 277 38.34 -5.29 -7.09
C LYS A 277 39.45 -4.27 -6.82
N SER A 278 39.61 -3.26 -7.67
CA SER A 278 40.57 -2.14 -7.46
C SER A 278 40.24 -1.30 -6.21
N LYS A 279 38.98 -1.35 -5.76
CA LYS A 279 38.48 -0.70 -4.53
C LYS A 279 38.45 -1.64 -3.33
N GLN A 280 39.09 -2.81 -3.43
CA GLN A 280 39.12 -3.84 -2.38
C GLN A 280 37.72 -4.39 -2.03
N VAL A 281 36.79 -4.35 -2.98
CA VAL A 281 35.46 -4.97 -2.87
C VAL A 281 35.43 -6.16 -3.82
N PHE A 282 35.46 -7.37 -3.27
CA PHE A 282 35.46 -8.61 -4.04
C PHE A 282 34.03 -9.09 -4.24
N LEU A 283 33.66 -9.32 -5.50
CA LEU A 283 32.31 -9.79 -5.83
C LEU A 283 32.24 -11.32 -5.75
N GLU A 284 31.25 -11.86 -5.04
CA GLU A 284 31.05 -13.31 -4.96
C GLU A 284 30.36 -13.85 -6.21
N LYS A 285 29.51 -13.04 -6.84
CA LYS A 285 28.67 -13.43 -7.97
C LYS A 285 28.85 -12.47 -9.15
N PRO A 286 30.08 -12.34 -9.70
CA PRO A 286 30.37 -11.42 -10.81
C PRO A 286 29.65 -11.82 -12.12
N TYR A 287 29.12 -13.05 -12.20
CA TYR A 287 28.29 -13.54 -13.30
C TYR A 287 26.85 -12.99 -13.29
N LEU A 288 26.44 -12.23 -12.27
CA LEU A 288 25.13 -11.57 -12.21
C LEU A 288 25.16 -10.21 -12.92
N PRO A 289 24.02 -9.72 -13.43
CA PRO A 289 23.91 -8.36 -13.96
C PRO A 289 24.07 -7.31 -12.85
N CYS A 290 24.31 -6.08 -13.27
CA CYS A 290 24.31 -4.89 -12.43
C CYS A 290 22.91 -4.26 -12.38
N LEU A 291 22.62 -3.55 -11.28
CA LEU A 291 21.58 -2.55 -11.23
C LEU A 291 22.05 -1.32 -11.99
N ASP A 292 21.30 -0.92 -13.02
CA ASP A 292 21.50 0.38 -13.64
C ASP A 292 20.89 1.42 -12.73
N VAL A 293 21.72 2.36 -12.27
CA VAL A 293 21.33 3.43 -11.35
C VAL A 293 21.82 4.80 -11.83
N GLY A 294 21.26 5.88 -11.30
CA GLY A 294 21.67 7.23 -11.68
C GLY A 294 20.99 7.74 -12.95
N LYS A 295 21.75 8.31 -13.89
CA LYS A 295 21.20 9.02 -15.06
C LYS A 295 20.86 8.03 -16.20
N PRO A 296 19.67 8.10 -16.84
CA PRO A 296 19.28 7.17 -17.90
C PRO A 296 20.24 7.08 -19.09
N LYS A 297 20.84 8.21 -19.50
CA LYS A 297 21.77 8.26 -20.65
C LYS A 297 23.19 7.81 -20.31
N ARG A 298 23.55 7.77 -19.02
CA ARG A 298 24.87 7.35 -18.54
C ARG A 298 24.70 6.73 -17.15
N PRO A 299 24.25 5.47 -17.09
CA PRO A 299 24.01 4.80 -15.82
C PRO A 299 25.34 4.59 -15.09
N ASN A 300 25.25 4.58 -13.76
CA ASN A 300 26.25 3.97 -12.90
C ASN A 300 25.82 2.50 -12.71
N TYR A 301 26.77 1.59 -12.75
CA TYR A 301 26.51 0.16 -12.57
C TYR A 301 26.81 -0.25 -11.12
N LEU A 302 25.78 -0.72 -10.42
CA LEU A 302 25.90 -1.23 -9.06
C LEU A 302 25.69 -2.76 -9.08
N PRO A 303 26.68 -3.59 -8.74
CA PRO A 303 26.48 -5.03 -8.60
C PRO A 303 25.29 -5.35 -7.69
N ILE A 304 24.41 -6.27 -8.12
CA ILE A 304 23.16 -6.59 -7.40
C ILE A 304 23.43 -7.03 -5.96
N GLU A 305 24.51 -7.78 -5.74
CA GLU A 305 24.93 -8.25 -4.42
C GLU A 305 25.31 -7.12 -3.44
N LEU A 306 25.68 -5.95 -3.95
CA LEU A 306 25.99 -4.77 -3.14
C LEU A 306 24.77 -3.87 -2.91
N GLY A 307 23.59 -4.25 -3.42
CA GLY A 307 22.35 -3.48 -3.29
C GLY A 307 21.45 -3.97 -2.17
N ASN A 308 20.96 -3.05 -1.33
CA ASN A 308 19.90 -3.30 -0.35
C ASN A 308 18.65 -2.48 -0.67
N MET A 309 17.47 -3.10 -0.67
CA MET A 309 16.18 -2.41 -0.64
C MET A 309 16.10 -1.49 0.58
N ILE A 310 15.79 -0.22 0.35
CA ILE A 310 15.61 0.76 1.43
C ILE A 310 14.31 0.49 2.21
N SER A 311 14.30 0.86 3.48
CA SER A 311 13.09 0.76 4.30
C SER A 311 12.02 1.78 3.89
N LEU A 312 10.79 1.50 4.33
CA LEU A 312 9.61 2.35 4.15
C LEU A 312 9.30 2.74 2.69
N GLN A 313 9.77 1.93 1.74
CA GLN A 313 9.48 2.12 0.32
C GLN A 313 8.14 1.47 -0.04
N ARG A 314 7.17 2.27 -0.47
CA ARG A 314 5.83 1.77 -0.80
C ARG A 314 5.84 0.74 -1.93
N TYR A 315 5.08 -0.33 -1.71
CA TYR A 315 4.70 -1.27 -2.75
C TYR A 315 3.34 -0.86 -3.33
N THR A 316 3.29 -0.49 -4.61
CA THR A 316 2.09 0.03 -5.28
C THR A 316 1.44 -0.94 -6.25
N LYS A 317 2.09 -2.08 -6.51
CA LYS A 317 1.55 -3.10 -7.42
C LYS A 317 0.43 -3.89 -6.74
N ALA A 318 -0.45 -4.48 -7.55
CA ALA A 318 -1.56 -5.28 -7.03
C ALA A 318 -1.04 -6.52 -6.29
N LEU A 319 -1.56 -6.74 -5.08
CA LEU A 319 -1.26 -7.93 -4.28
C LEU A 319 -1.90 -9.18 -4.90
N SER A 320 -1.19 -10.30 -4.79
CA SER A 320 -1.71 -11.64 -5.10
C SER A 320 -2.87 -12.02 -4.15
N SER A 321 -3.68 -13.00 -4.56
CA SER A 321 -4.78 -13.51 -3.72
C SER A 321 -4.30 -14.04 -2.36
N GLN A 322 -3.13 -14.69 -2.35
CA GLN A 322 -2.48 -15.17 -1.13
C GLN A 322 -2.05 -14.00 -0.25
N GLN A 323 -1.31 -13.03 -0.80
CA GLN A 323 -0.88 -11.83 -0.08
C GLN A 323 -2.06 -11.06 0.55
N ARG A 324 -3.16 -10.89 -0.20
CA ARG A 324 -4.39 -10.25 0.33
C ARG A 324 -4.99 -11.02 1.50
N THR A 325 -5.01 -12.35 1.41
CA THR A 325 -5.54 -13.20 2.48
C THR A 325 -4.68 -13.07 3.73
N THR A 326 -3.37 -13.21 3.58
CA THR A 326 -2.39 -13.03 4.67
C THR A 326 -2.50 -11.64 5.28
N LEU A 327 -2.66 -10.59 4.46
CA LEU A 327 -2.82 -9.22 4.94
C LEU A 327 -4.06 -9.07 5.83
N VAL A 328 -5.21 -9.58 5.39
CA VAL A 328 -6.46 -9.51 6.15
C VAL A 328 -6.32 -10.28 7.47
N GLU A 329 -5.78 -11.49 7.43
CA GLU A 329 -5.58 -12.32 8.61
C GLU A 329 -4.64 -11.66 9.61
N LYS A 330 -3.50 -11.14 9.15
CA LYS A 330 -2.49 -10.52 10.02
C LYS A 330 -2.81 -9.08 10.42
N SER A 331 -3.77 -8.42 9.78
CA SER A 331 -4.26 -7.08 10.19
C SER A 331 -5.41 -7.16 11.20
N ARG A 332 -5.96 -8.36 11.45
CA ARG A 332 -7.06 -8.53 12.40
C ARG A 332 -6.56 -8.28 13.83
N GLN A 333 -7.20 -7.36 14.52
CA GLN A 333 -6.92 -7.01 15.92
C GLN A 333 -8.20 -7.07 16.74
N LYS A 334 -8.10 -7.49 18.01
CA LYS A 334 -9.23 -7.40 18.94
C LYS A 334 -9.43 -5.93 19.34
N PRO A 335 -10.67 -5.51 19.66
CA PRO A 335 -10.94 -4.12 20.04
C PRO A 335 -10.05 -3.60 21.19
N GLN A 336 -9.82 -4.39 22.23
CA GLN A 336 -8.96 -4.00 23.36
C GLN A 336 -7.50 -3.76 22.95
N ASP A 337 -6.95 -4.60 22.08
CA ASP A 337 -5.58 -4.44 21.56
C ASP A 337 -5.48 -3.16 20.71
N ARG A 338 -6.49 -2.92 19.85
CA ARG A 338 -6.54 -1.71 19.02
C ARG A 338 -6.64 -0.44 19.87
N MET A 339 -7.46 -0.44 20.93
CA MET A 339 -7.55 0.67 21.87
C MET A 339 -6.20 0.94 22.55
N ARG A 340 -5.49 -0.11 23.01
CA ARG A 340 -4.16 0.03 23.61
C ARG A 340 -3.16 0.65 22.63
N VAL A 341 -3.11 0.12 21.40
CA VAL A 341 -2.21 0.64 20.34
C VAL A 341 -2.45 2.13 20.09
N VAL A 342 -3.71 2.57 19.97
CA VAL A 342 -4.04 3.98 19.74
C VAL A 342 -3.69 4.84 20.96
N THR A 343 -4.03 4.41 22.17
CA THR A 343 -3.70 5.16 23.41
C THR A 343 -2.18 5.30 23.60
N ASP A 344 -1.41 4.23 23.37
CA ASP A 344 0.05 4.26 23.46
C ASP A 344 0.67 5.11 22.35
N ALA A 345 0.06 5.14 21.17
CA ALA A 345 0.47 6.00 20.08
C ALA A 345 0.30 7.49 20.40
N VAL A 346 -0.83 7.90 20.99
CA VAL A 346 -1.05 9.29 21.42
C VAL A 346 0.04 9.72 22.42
N LYS A 347 0.31 8.87 23.42
CA LYS A 347 1.34 9.12 24.45
C LYS A 347 2.74 9.22 23.86
N SER A 348 3.12 8.27 22.99
CA SER A 348 4.45 8.26 22.36
C SER A 348 4.64 9.38 21.32
N ASN A 349 3.54 9.88 20.75
CA ASN A 349 3.60 11.02 19.84
C ASN A 349 3.80 12.36 20.54
N ARG A 350 3.53 12.46 21.85
CA ARG A 350 3.78 13.69 22.63
C ARG A 350 3.32 14.95 21.88
N TYR A 351 2.08 14.95 21.41
CA TYR A 351 1.54 16.06 20.62
C TYR A 351 1.56 17.38 21.41
N ASP A 352 1.47 17.31 22.74
CA ASP A 352 1.57 18.49 23.63
C ASP A 352 2.96 19.15 23.61
N ASP A 353 4.02 18.41 23.24
CA ASP A 353 5.38 18.96 23.10
C ASP A 353 5.57 19.69 21.75
N ASP A 354 4.58 19.65 20.84
CA ASP A 354 4.71 20.33 19.55
C ASP A 354 4.56 21.85 19.72
N PRO A 355 5.54 22.65 19.27
CA PRO A 355 5.55 24.08 19.51
C PRO A 355 4.42 24.81 18.77
N ILE A 356 3.92 24.27 17.65
CA ILE A 356 2.83 24.88 16.89
C ILE A 356 1.51 24.62 17.60
N PHE A 357 1.26 23.41 18.10
CA PHE A 357 0.06 23.16 18.91
C PHE A 357 0.06 23.98 20.20
N SER A 358 1.20 24.02 20.91
CA SER A 358 1.37 24.85 22.10
C SER A 358 1.11 26.34 21.82
N SER A 359 1.66 26.88 20.72
CA SER A 359 1.44 28.28 20.31
C SER A 359 0.00 28.56 19.88
N CYS A 360 -0.71 27.56 19.36
CA CYS A 360 -2.14 27.65 19.06
C CYS A 360 -3.04 27.49 20.31
N GLY A 361 -2.47 27.18 21.48
CA GLY A 361 -3.24 26.85 22.69
C GLY A 361 -3.98 25.51 22.61
N ILE A 362 -3.54 24.60 21.72
CA ILE A 362 -4.14 23.28 21.54
C ILE A 362 -3.42 22.28 22.45
N LYS A 363 -4.18 21.55 23.26
CA LYS A 363 -3.71 20.41 24.06
C LYS A 363 -4.52 19.18 23.68
N ILE A 364 -3.86 18.02 23.59
CA ILE A 364 -4.50 16.78 23.15
C ILE A 364 -4.64 15.85 24.35
N ASP A 365 -5.88 15.48 24.68
CA ASP A 365 -6.12 14.49 25.72
C ASP A 365 -5.51 13.12 25.33
N SER A 366 -4.86 12.48 26.30
CA SER A 366 -4.26 11.16 26.15
C SER A 366 -5.26 10.02 26.29
N GLN A 367 -6.49 10.31 26.76
CA GLN A 367 -7.54 9.34 26.96
C GLN A 367 -8.55 9.35 25.81
N LEU A 368 -9.13 8.17 25.55
CA LEU A 368 -10.23 8.07 24.59
C LEU A 368 -11.46 8.79 25.11
N THR A 369 -12.08 9.61 24.26
CA THR A 369 -13.35 10.28 24.57
C THR A 369 -14.42 9.24 24.91
N ARG A 370 -15.01 9.39 26.10
CA ARG A 370 -16.13 8.55 26.53
C ARG A 370 -17.41 9.09 25.90
N VAL A 371 -18.22 8.18 25.37
CA VAL A 371 -19.52 8.49 24.78
C VAL A 371 -20.57 7.55 25.35
N GLU A 372 -21.75 8.06 25.64
CA GLU A 372 -22.87 7.25 26.09
C GLU A 372 -23.55 6.61 24.88
N GLY A 373 -23.41 5.30 24.76
CA GLY A 373 -24.08 4.50 23.73
C GLY A 373 -25.39 3.91 24.24
N ARG A 374 -26.35 3.67 23.33
CA ARG A 374 -27.56 2.91 23.60
C ARG A 374 -27.60 1.67 22.70
N VAL A 375 -27.97 0.52 23.27
CA VAL A 375 -28.18 -0.72 22.53
C VAL A 375 -29.66 -0.81 22.19
N LEU A 376 -29.99 -0.66 20.90
CA LEU A 376 -31.36 -0.80 20.43
C LEU A 376 -31.79 -2.27 20.48
N SER A 377 -33.05 -2.51 20.84
CA SER A 377 -33.67 -3.83 20.76
C SER A 377 -33.65 -4.33 19.32
N ALA A 378 -33.26 -5.58 19.11
CA ALA A 378 -33.29 -6.19 17.80
C ALA A 378 -34.75 -6.33 17.32
N PRO A 379 -35.06 -6.04 16.05
CA PRO A 379 -36.39 -6.30 15.51
C PRO A 379 -36.66 -7.82 15.52
N MET A 380 -37.90 -8.19 15.84
CA MET A 380 -38.36 -9.57 15.70
C MET A 380 -38.49 -9.91 14.22
N LEU A 381 -37.97 -11.06 13.81
CA LEU A 381 -38.11 -11.55 12.44
C LEU A 381 -39.26 -12.56 12.40
N VAL A 382 -40.06 -12.52 11.33
CA VAL A 382 -41.06 -13.55 11.05
C VAL A 382 -40.51 -14.46 9.95
N VAL A 383 -40.54 -15.77 10.19
CA VAL A 383 -40.14 -16.79 9.20
C VAL A 383 -41.37 -17.58 8.72
N GLY A 384 -41.16 -18.62 7.92
CA GLY A 384 -42.24 -19.46 7.41
C GLY A 384 -43.16 -19.99 8.50
N ASN A 385 -44.45 -20.16 8.15
CA ASN A 385 -45.53 -20.51 9.08
C ASN A 385 -45.77 -19.46 10.18
N SER A 386 -45.46 -18.18 9.91
CA SER A 386 -45.62 -17.06 10.86
C SER A 386 -44.92 -17.29 12.20
N GLN A 387 -43.79 -18.01 12.20
CA GLN A 387 -43.01 -18.27 13.41
C GLN A 387 -42.05 -17.13 13.69
N ASP A 388 -41.89 -16.78 14.96
CA ASP A 388 -40.93 -15.77 15.38
C ASP A 388 -39.50 -16.32 15.38
N CYS A 389 -38.57 -15.52 14.87
CA CYS A 389 -37.13 -15.75 14.95
C CYS A 389 -36.47 -14.55 15.61
N VAL A 390 -36.15 -14.69 16.90
CA VAL A 390 -35.52 -13.62 17.69
C VAL A 390 -34.01 -13.56 17.40
N PRO A 391 -33.49 -12.44 16.88
CA PRO A 391 -32.06 -12.28 16.71
C PRO A 391 -31.36 -12.15 18.06
N PHE A 392 -30.20 -12.81 18.21
CA PHE A 392 -29.35 -12.68 19.38
C PHE A 392 -27.97 -12.16 18.98
N LYS A 393 -27.55 -11.03 19.58
CA LYS A 393 -26.28 -10.36 19.28
C LYS A 393 -26.04 -10.14 17.78
N GLY A 394 -27.10 -9.71 17.07
CA GLY A 394 -27.07 -9.45 15.62
C GLY A 394 -27.00 -10.71 14.75
N ARG A 395 -27.29 -11.89 15.29
CA ARG A 395 -27.26 -13.16 14.57
C ARG A 395 -28.56 -13.92 14.73
N TRP A 396 -28.90 -14.70 13.71
CA TRP A 396 -30.05 -15.59 13.68
C TRP A 396 -29.74 -16.71 12.67
N ASN A 397 -30.53 -17.79 12.70
CA ASN A 397 -30.35 -18.91 11.78
C ASN A 397 -31.69 -19.57 11.42
N TYR A 398 -31.68 -20.29 10.30
CA TYR A 398 -32.80 -21.09 9.80
C TYR A 398 -32.78 -22.54 10.32
N ASN A 399 -32.14 -22.82 11.45
CA ASN A 399 -32.20 -24.16 12.03
C ASN A 399 -33.64 -24.47 12.41
N ASN A 400 -34.17 -25.57 11.88
CA ASN A 400 -35.56 -26.02 12.06
C ASN A 400 -36.63 -24.98 11.66
N LYS A 401 -36.30 -24.05 10.76
CA LYS A 401 -37.21 -23.00 10.27
C LYS A 401 -37.36 -23.08 8.75
N LYS A 402 -38.54 -22.72 8.26
CA LYS A 402 -38.83 -22.54 6.82
C LYS A 402 -38.73 -21.07 6.41
N LEU A 403 -38.58 -20.83 5.11
CA LEU A 403 -38.61 -19.49 4.54
C LEU A 403 -40.01 -18.89 4.64
N PHE A 404 -40.08 -17.56 4.78
CA PHE A 404 -41.34 -16.84 4.84
C PHE A 404 -42.16 -17.04 3.55
N GLU A 405 -41.52 -16.80 2.40
CA GLU A 405 -42.08 -17.05 1.07
C GLU A 405 -41.13 -17.99 0.30
N PRO A 406 -41.35 -19.31 0.39
CA PRO A 406 -40.56 -20.27 -0.36
C PRO A 406 -41.02 -20.33 -1.82
N VAL A 407 -40.06 -20.34 -2.75
CA VAL A 407 -40.33 -20.54 -4.18
C VAL A 407 -40.45 -22.04 -4.53
N ARG A 408 -41.04 -22.31 -5.70
CA ARG A 408 -41.05 -23.62 -6.34
C ARG A 408 -40.13 -23.56 -7.57
N ILE A 409 -39.23 -24.53 -7.71
CA ILE A 409 -38.24 -24.61 -8.79
C ILE A 409 -38.45 -25.93 -9.53
N GLU A 410 -38.87 -25.83 -10.78
CA GLU A 410 -39.19 -26.99 -11.62
C GLU A 410 -38.17 -27.17 -12.72
N ARG A 411 -37.91 -26.12 -13.51
CA ARG A 411 -37.01 -26.18 -14.67
C ARG A 411 -35.65 -25.59 -14.36
N TRP A 412 -34.71 -26.43 -13.92
CA TRP A 412 -33.34 -26.02 -13.65
C TRP A 412 -32.31 -27.05 -14.09
N ALA A 413 -31.06 -26.62 -14.21
CA ALA A 413 -29.93 -27.50 -14.52
C ALA A 413 -28.68 -27.15 -13.71
N ILE A 414 -27.77 -28.11 -13.61
CA ILE A 414 -26.44 -27.91 -13.05
C ILE A 414 -25.43 -27.90 -14.19
N VAL A 415 -24.56 -26.89 -14.22
CA VAL A 415 -23.45 -26.80 -15.16
C VAL A 415 -22.13 -26.89 -14.42
N ASN A 416 -21.19 -27.68 -14.90
CA ASN A 416 -19.89 -27.88 -14.26
C ASN A 416 -18.74 -27.50 -15.18
N PHE A 417 -18.04 -26.42 -14.82
CA PHE A 417 -16.82 -25.98 -15.48
C PHE A 417 -15.61 -26.76 -14.97
N SER A 418 -15.64 -28.08 -15.16
CA SER A 418 -14.54 -28.99 -14.85
C SER A 418 -14.11 -29.00 -13.37
N ALA A 419 -15.01 -28.64 -12.46
CA ALA A 419 -14.76 -28.80 -11.03
C ALA A 419 -14.79 -30.29 -10.67
N ARG A 420 -13.89 -30.68 -9.75
CA ARG A 420 -13.87 -32.05 -9.20
C ARG A 420 -14.99 -32.18 -8.16
N CYS A 421 -16.16 -32.64 -8.59
CA CYS A 421 -17.29 -32.86 -7.71
C CYS A 421 -18.24 -33.92 -8.25
N ASP A 422 -19.11 -34.41 -7.35
CA ASP A 422 -20.27 -35.21 -7.69
C ASP A 422 -21.50 -34.29 -7.81
N MET A 423 -21.90 -33.97 -9.05
CA MET A 423 -23.07 -33.12 -9.31
C MET A 423 -24.37 -33.76 -8.82
N SER A 424 -24.48 -35.09 -8.88
CA SER A 424 -25.65 -35.82 -8.40
C SER A 424 -25.79 -35.71 -6.89
N ARG A 425 -24.67 -35.78 -6.15
CA ARG A 425 -24.64 -35.52 -4.71
C ARG A 425 -25.03 -34.08 -4.40
N ILE A 426 -24.45 -33.09 -5.09
CA ILE A 426 -24.79 -31.67 -4.90
C ILE A 426 -26.28 -31.42 -5.13
N SER A 427 -26.84 -31.98 -6.22
CA SER A 427 -28.26 -31.91 -6.54
C SER A 427 -29.11 -32.46 -5.40
N ARG A 428 -28.83 -33.69 -4.96
CA ARG A 428 -29.57 -34.36 -3.88
C ARG A 428 -29.49 -33.60 -2.55
N GLU A 429 -28.31 -33.12 -2.16
CA GLU A 429 -28.11 -32.34 -0.94
C GLU A 429 -28.85 -30.99 -1.01
N LEU A 430 -28.81 -30.31 -2.16
CA LEU A 430 -29.54 -29.05 -2.37
C LEU A 430 -31.06 -29.25 -2.28
N ILE A 431 -31.60 -30.27 -2.95
CA ILE A 431 -33.03 -30.61 -2.92
C ILE A 431 -33.47 -30.97 -1.50
N ASN A 432 -32.72 -31.84 -0.82
CA ASN A 432 -33.04 -32.24 0.56
C ASN A 432 -33.02 -31.06 1.50
N CYS A 433 -31.99 -30.21 1.42
CA CYS A 433 -31.93 -28.98 2.20
C CYS A 433 -33.09 -28.04 1.84
N GLY A 434 -33.43 -27.90 0.56
CA GLY A 434 -34.56 -27.11 0.06
C GLY A 434 -35.87 -27.49 0.73
N ARG A 435 -36.19 -28.79 0.75
CA ARG A 435 -37.40 -29.33 1.41
C ARG A 435 -37.46 -28.93 2.89
N THR A 436 -36.35 -29.01 3.62
CA THR A 436 -36.32 -28.60 5.05
C THR A 436 -36.56 -27.10 5.24
N LYS A 437 -36.30 -26.28 4.22
CA LYS A 437 -36.53 -24.82 4.24
C LYS A 437 -37.84 -24.41 3.59
N GLY A 438 -38.65 -25.37 3.13
CA GLY A 438 -39.94 -25.13 2.48
C GLY A 438 -39.86 -24.89 0.98
N ILE A 439 -38.67 -24.86 0.37
CA ILE A 439 -38.51 -24.73 -1.08
C ILE A 439 -38.77 -26.09 -1.71
N ILE A 440 -39.67 -26.12 -2.70
CA ILE A 440 -39.92 -27.32 -3.49
C ILE A 440 -39.01 -27.25 -4.71
N ILE A 441 -38.05 -28.16 -4.81
CA ILE A 441 -37.10 -28.24 -5.92
C ILE A 441 -37.28 -29.62 -6.57
N GLU A 442 -37.70 -29.63 -7.83
CA GLU A 442 -37.77 -30.84 -8.63
C GLU A 442 -36.36 -31.33 -9.01
N GLY A 443 -36.23 -32.55 -9.54
CA GLY A 443 -34.94 -33.01 -10.07
C GLY A 443 -34.42 -32.09 -11.19
N PRO A 444 -33.10 -31.85 -11.30
CA PRO A 444 -32.56 -31.05 -12.39
C PRO A 444 -32.84 -31.74 -13.73
N TYR A 445 -33.25 -30.98 -14.74
CA TYR A 445 -33.49 -31.51 -16.08
C TYR A 445 -32.22 -32.05 -16.73
N SER A 446 -31.07 -31.43 -16.44
CA SER A 446 -29.80 -31.86 -16.98
C SER A 446 -28.63 -31.54 -16.03
N LEU A 447 -27.62 -32.40 -16.08
CA LEU A 447 -26.31 -32.20 -15.47
C LEU A 447 -25.30 -32.06 -16.62
N VAL A 448 -24.79 -30.85 -16.85
CA VAL A 448 -23.98 -30.52 -18.03
C VAL A 448 -22.54 -30.31 -17.62
N ASP A 449 -21.66 -31.22 -18.02
CA ASP A 449 -20.21 -31.06 -17.87
C ASP A 449 -19.57 -30.31 -19.04
N GLU A 450 -18.51 -29.59 -18.73
CA GLU A 450 -17.64 -28.98 -19.74
C GLU A 450 -16.85 -30.04 -20.50
N ASP A 451 -16.71 -29.85 -21.81
CA ASP A 451 -15.87 -30.73 -22.62
C ASP A 451 -14.39 -30.55 -22.26
N ASN A 452 -13.66 -31.67 -22.10
CA ASN A 452 -12.23 -31.64 -21.77
C ASN A 452 -11.40 -30.77 -22.73
N GLN A 453 -11.78 -30.72 -24.01
CA GLN A 453 -11.12 -29.90 -25.02
C GLN A 453 -11.32 -28.39 -24.82
N ALA A 454 -12.47 -27.98 -24.26
CA ALA A 454 -12.79 -26.58 -24.02
C ALA A 454 -11.96 -25.97 -22.89
N ARG A 455 -11.41 -26.77 -21.96
CA ARG A 455 -10.61 -26.28 -20.81
C ARG A 455 -9.43 -25.40 -21.19
N ARG A 456 -8.87 -25.59 -22.39
CA ARG A 456 -7.72 -24.82 -22.91
C ARG A 456 -8.14 -23.57 -23.68
N CYS A 457 -9.43 -23.39 -23.95
CA CYS A 457 -9.95 -22.23 -24.65
C CYS A 457 -10.04 -21.01 -23.73
N ALA A 458 -10.19 -19.84 -24.34
CA ALA A 458 -10.45 -18.61 -23.59
C ALA A 458 -11.77 -18.70 -22.79
N PRO A 459 -11.88 -18.02 -21.63
CA PRO A 459 -13.04 -18.10 -20.73
C PRO A 459 -14.39 -17.81 -21.40
N ILE A 460 -14.42 -16.86 -22.33
CA ILE A 460 -15.63 -16.49 -23.06
C ILE A 460 -16.10 -17.65 -23.94
N VAL A 461 -15.19 -18.26 -24.70
CA VAL A 461 -15.48 -19.40 -25.58
C VAL A 461 -15.95 -20.62 -24.77
N ARG A 462 -15.35 -20.84 -23.60
CA ARG A 462 -15.78 -21.90 -22.66
C ARG A 462 -17.23 -21.71 -22.24
N VAL A 463 -17.61 -20.46 -21.89
CA VAL A 463 -18.98 -20.11 -21.50
C VAL A 463 -19.95 -20.24 -22.65
N GLU A 464 -19.60 -19.80 -23.85
CA GLU A 464 -20.45 -19.92 -25.04
C GLU A 464 -20.76 -21.39 -25.35
N ARG A 465 -19.72 -22.25 -25.40
CA ARG A 465 -19.90 -23.69 -25.64
C ARG A 465 -20.75 -24.36 -24.57
N MET A 466 -20.49 -24.04 -23.29
CA MET A 466 -21.32 -24.54 -22.19
C MET A 466 -22.78 -24.12 -22.36
N PHE A 467 -23.02 -22.87 -22.76
CA PHE A 467 -24.37 -22.35 -22.93
C PHE A 467 -25.12 -23.04 -24.08
N GLU A 468 -24.45 -23.31 -25.21
CA GLU A 468 -25.05 -24.09 -26.30
C GLU A 468 -25.40 -25.51 -25.85
N LYS A 469 -24.55 -26.16 -25.04
CA LYS A 469 -24.87 -27.47 -24.45
C LYS A 469 -26.09 -27.39 -23.54
N VAL A 470 -26.19 -26.37 -22.69
CA VAL A 470 -27.37 -26.16 -21.84
C VAL A 470 -28.63 -26.00 -22.68
N LYS A 471 -28.59 -25.19 -23.73
CA LYS A 471 -29.73 -24.97 -24.63
C LYS A 471 -30.16 -26.23 -25.36
N ALA A 472 -29.21 -27.07 -25.80
CA ALA A 472 -29.51 -28.34 -26.46
C ALA A 472 -30.11 -29.40 -25.51
N ASN A 473 -29.80 -29.34 -24.21
CA ASN A 473 -30.24 -30.32 -23.21
C ASN A 473 -31.50 -29.90 -22.44
N LEU A 474 -32.06 -28.72 -22.71
CA LEU A 474 -33.25 -28.22 -22.03
C LEU A 474 -34.40 -28.01 -23.02
N PRO A 475 -35.64 -28.37 -22.64
CA PRO A 475 -36.81 -28.22 -23.50
C PRO A 475 -37.24 -26.75 -23.68
N GLY A 476 -36.66 -25.83 -22.91
CA GLY A 476 -36.92 -24.40 -22.96
C GLY A 476 -36.03 -23.65 -21.96
N PRO A 477 -36.20 -22.32 -21.83
CA PRO A 477 -35.44 -21.52 -20.87
C PRO A 477 -35.59 -22.05 -19.43
N PRO A 478 -34.49 -22.30 -18.71
CA PRO A 478 -34.56 -22.69 -17.30
C PRO A 478 -34.96 -21.50 -16.43
N GLU A 479 -35.66 -21.78 -15.33
CA GLU A 479 -35.89 -20.83 -14.23
C GLU A 479 -34.57 -20.46 -13.56
N PHE A 480 -33.64 -21.43 -13.48
CA PHE A 480 -32.41 -21.28 -12.74
C PHE A 480 -31.29 -22.21 -13.26
N LEU A 481 -30.05 -21.70 -13.25
CA LEU A 481 -28.85 -22.52 -13.45
C LEU A 481 -27.91 -22.48 -12.24
N LEU A 482 -27.60 -23.66 -11.71
CA LEU A 482 -26.55 -23.84 -10.71
C LEU A 482 -25.20 -24.05 -11.42
N CYS A 483 -24.30 -23.09 -11.30
CA CYS A 483 -22.99 -23.13 -11.93
C CYS A 483 -21.90 -23.56 -10.95
N VAL A 484 -21.27 -24.69 -11.21
CA VAL A 484 -20.15 -25.20 -10.44
C VAL A 484 -18.85 -24.73 -11.08
N LEU A 485 -18.10 -23.92 -10.32
CA LEU A 485 -16.83 -23.35 -10.74
C LEU A 485 -15.66 -24.19 -10.20
N PRO A 486 -14.57 -24.35 -10.97
CA PRO A 486 -13.42 -25.16 -10.57
C PRO A 486 -12.57 -24.46 -9.50
N GLU A 487 -12.65 -23.14 -9.41
CA GLU A 487 -11.76 -22.32 -8.59
C GLU A 487 -12.53 -21.39 -7.67
N ARG A 488 -12.09 -21.33 -6.40
CA ARG A 488 -12.76 -20.53 -5.37
C ARG A 488 -12.52 -19.03 -5.50
N LYS A 489 -11.34 -18.63 -5.96
CA LYS A 489 -10.91 -17.22 -6.00
C LYS A 489 -10.44 -16.90 -7.41
N ASN A 490 -10.87 -15.75 -7.93
CA ASN A 490 -10.47 -15.23 -9.24
C ASN A 490 -10.78 -16.16 -10.44
N CYS A 491 -11.85 -16.95 -10.36
CA CYS A 491 -12.28 -17.78 -11.48
C CYS A 491 -12.67 -16.89 -12.66
N ASP A 492 -11.93 -17.03 -13.76
CA ASP A 492 -12.08 -16.27 -15.00
C ASP A 492 -13.40 -16.54 -15.73
N ILE A 493 -14.05 -17.67 -15.45
CA ILE A 493 -15.38 -18.03 -15.95
C ILE A 493 -16.51 -17.23 -15.32
N TYR A 494 -16.37 -16.79 -14.05
CA TYR A 494 -17.47 -16.16 -13.31
C TYR A 494 -18.04 -14.93 -14.02
N GLY A 495 -17.17 -14.04 -14.50
CA GLY A 495 -17.56 -12.81 -15.19
C GLY A 495 -18.31 -13.08 -16.51
N PRO A 496 -17.70 -13.79 -17.47
CA PRO A 496 -18.35 -14.17 -18.72
C PRO A 496 -19.64 -14.97 -18.50
N TRP A 497 -19.69 -15.91 -17.55
CA TRP A 497 -20.90 -16.67 -17.24
C TRP A 497 -22.04 -15.78 -16.75
N LYS A 498 -21.73 -14.83 -15.85
CA LYS A 498 -22.70 -13.84 -15.36
C LYS A 498 -23.20 -12.92 -16.46
N LYS A 499 -22.30 -12.44 -17.33
CA LYS A 499 -22.67 -11.62 -18.49
C LYS A 499 -23.61 -12.38 -19.43
N LYS A 500 -23.23 -13.61 -19.83
CA LYS A 500 -24.02 -14.43 -20.76
C LYS A 500 -25.44 -14.66 -20.23
N ASN A 501 -25.57 -15.06 -18.96
CA ASN A 501 -26.87 -15.42 -18.43
C ASN A 501 -27.71 -14.22 -18.00
N LEU A 502 -27.16 -13.28 -17.23
CA LEU A 502 -27.97 -12.20 -16.64
C LEU A 502 -28.24 -11.04 -17.62
N HIS A 503 -27.27 -10.73 -18.50
CA HIS A 503 -27.40 -9.60 -19.42
C HIS A 503 -27.95 -10.03 -20.78
N GLU A 504 -27.43 -11.10 -21.36
CA GLU A 504 -27.81 -11.48 -22.73
C GLU A 504 -29.06 -12.36 -22.79
N MET A 505 -29.24 -13.27 -21.82
CA MET A 505 -30.29 -14.29 -21.86
C MET A 505 -31.41 -14.10 -20.83
N GLY A 506 -31.21 -13.24 -19.82
CA GLY A 506 -32.17 -13.05 -18.72
C GLY A 506 -32.36 -14.25 -17.80
N ILE A 507 -31.39 -15.18 -17.73
CA ILE A 507 -31.47 -16.41 -16.93
C ILE A 507 -30.81 -16.20 -15.56
N VAL A 508 -31.55 -16.54 -14.50
CA VAL A 508 -31.07 -16.48 -13.12
C VAL A 508 -30.00 -17.56 -12.89
N THR A 509 -28.90 -17.18 -12.24
CA THR A 509 -27.80 -18.12 -11.95
C THR A 509 -27.25 -17.99 -10.53
N GLN A 510 -26.83 -19.11 -9.96
CA GLN A 510 -26.07 -19.17 -8.70
C GLN A 510 -24.81 -19.97 -8.93
N CYS A 511 -23.67 -19.35 -8.66
CA CYS A 511 -22.38 -20.04 -8.75
C CYS A 511 -22.02 -20.63 -7.38
N ILE A 512 -21.46 -21.83 -7.38
CA ILE A 512 -20.89 -22.49 -6.21
C ILE A 512 -19.50 -23.00 -6.55
N VAL A 513 -18.69 -23.23 -5.52
CA VAL A 513 -17.37 -23.86 -5.66
C VAL A 513 -17.36 -25.06 -4.72
N PRO A 514 -17.11 -26.28 -5.23
CA PRO A 514 -17.10 -27.47 -4.41
C PRO A 514 -16.11 -27.36 -3.25
N SER A 515 -16.50 -27.84 -2.08
CA SER A 515 -15.67 -27.84 -0.88
C SER A 515 -16.01 -29.03 0.01
N ALA A 516 -15.03 -29.50 0.79
CA ALA A 516 -15.28 -30.51 1.83
C ALA A 516 -16.27 -30.04 2.91
N LYS A 517 -16.54 -28.73 3.02
CA LYS A 517 -17.44 -28.14 4.02
C LYS A 517 -18.84 -27.79 3.49
N MET A 518 -19.32 -28.47 2.45
CA MET A 518 -20.69 -28.31 1.96
C MET A 518 -21.66 -29.07 2.88
N ASN A 519 -22.01 -28.45 4.00
CA ASN A 519 -22.98 -28.95 4.98
C ASN A 519 -24.34 -28.25 4.82
N ASP A 520 -25.33 -28.62 5.63
CA ASP A 520 -26.67 -28.01 5.60
C ASP A 520 -26.65 -26.48 5.73
N GLN A 521 -25.73 -25.93 6.53
CA GLN A 521 -25.58 -24.48 6.67
C GLN A 521 -25.10 -23.83 5.36
N TYR A 522 -24.18 -24.49 4.64
CA TYR A 522 -23.74 -24.04 3.33
C TYR A 522 -24.90 -24.04 2.32
N PHE A 523 -25.63 -25.15 2.20
CA PHE A 523 -26.77 -25.26 1.28
C PHE A 523 -27.89 -24.30 1.66
N THR A 524 -28.18 -24.12 2.94
CA THR A 524 -29.13 -23.10 3.42
C THR A 524 -28.73 -21.71 2.92
N ASN A 525 -27.44 -21.33 3.06
CA ASN A 525 -26.95 -20.04 2.58
C ASN A 525 -26.96 -19.88 1.05
N VAL A 526 -26.91 -20.98 0.32
CA VAL A 526 -27.07 -21.01 -1.15
C VAL A 526 -28.54 -20.84 -1.51
N LEU A 527 -29.42 -21.61 -0.87
CA LEU A 527 -30.88 -21.57 -1.06
C LEU A 527 -31.47 -20.21 -0.72
N LEU A 528 -30.97 -19.52 0.31
CA LEU A 528 -31.38 -18.13 0.60
C LEU A 528 -31.13 -17.19 -0.58
N LYS A 529 -30.06 -17.42 -1.35
CA LYS A 529 -29.76 -16.63 -2.55
C LYS A 529 -30.53 -17.09 -3.76
N ILE A 530 -30.85 -18.39 -3.84
CA ILE A 530 -31.66 -18.94 -4.93
C ILE A 530 -33.10 -18.46 -4.80
N ASN A 531 -33.69 -18.53 -3.60
CA ASN A 531 -35.07 -18.10 -3.34
C ASN A 531 -35.30 -16.60 -3.50
N ALA A 532 -34.26 -15.78 -3.25
CA ALA A 532 -34.36 -14.33 -3.35
C ALA A 532 -34.15 -13.80 -4.79
N LYS A 533 -33.64 -14.64 -5.69
CA LYS A 533 -33.50 -14.34 -7.11
C LYS A 533 -34.67 -14.94 -7.86
#